data_AF-A0A1F2RLU2-F1
#
_entry.id   AF-A0A1F2RLU2-F1
#
_cell.length_a   1.000
_cell.length_b   1.000
_cell.length_c   1.000
_cell.angle_alpha   90.00
_cell.angle_beta   90.00
_cell.angle_gamma   90.00
#
_symmetry.space_group_name_H-M   'P 1'
#
loop_
_entity.id
_entity.type
_entity.pdbx_description
1 polymer ?
#
loop_
_entity_poly.entity_id
_entity_poly.type
_entity_poly.pdbx_seq_one_letter_code
_entity_poly.pdbx_strand_id
1 'polypeptide(L)'
;MGLCLLGMMSVPGVAFGQQTRVRPVQQLIVADSSGKTIGRVLGGMNIYNVESFASTDLNMRTVVLLQVDQTVVPVMVGRDRFYGGGGLVYESENCMGTPFFSPGVRLPETDAPSLLPLTAIGPPGQTIYIAIPGAAPRAISKRSVLEFGLRCSNETGNIPNAIPTHPLVDLLTIFTPPFSLRAAP
;
A
#
# COMPACT_ATOMS: atom_id res chain seq x y z
N MET A 1 15.85 -79.45 -26.77
CA MET A 1 15.47 -78.80 -25.51
C MET A 1 15.90 -77.35 -25.57
N GLY A 2 14.99 -76.42 -25.87
CA GLY A 2 15.24 -74.98 -25.81
C GLY A 2 14.32 -74.38 -24.75
N LEU A 3 14.88 -73.90 -23.65
CA LEU A 3 14.15 -73.21 -22.58
C LEU A 3 14.01 -71.74 -22.96
N CYS A 4 12.79 -71.30 -23.31
CA CYS A 4 12.46 -69.88 -23.42
C CYS A 4 12.25 -69.30 -22.02
N LEU A 5 13.22 -68.51 -21.55
CA LEU A 5 13.06 -67.64 -20.39
C LEU A 5 12.28 -66.39 -20.81
N LEU A 6 10.98 -66.34 -20.46
CA LEU A 6 10.20 -65.12 -20.53
C LEU A 6 10.67 -64.17 -19.41
N GLY A 7 11.46 -63.18 -19.77
CA GLY A 7 11.77 -62.05 -18.90
C GLY A 7 10.52 -61.19 -18.69
N MET A 8 9.93 -61.24 -17.50
CA MET A 8 8.93 -60.26 -17.07
C MET A 8 9.62 -58.89 -16.94
N MET A 9 9.42 -58.03 -17.94
CA MET A 9 9.76 -56.61 -17.82
C MET A 9 8.76 -55.96 -16.85
N SER A 10 9.20 -55.72 -15.61
CA SER A 10 8.47 -54.87 -14.67
C SER A 10 8.49 -53.43 -15.19
N VAL A 11 7.36 -52.93 -15.67
CA VAL A 11 7.18 -51.52 -15.97
C VAL A 11 7.28 -50.76 -14.62
N PRO A 12 8.22 -49.82 -14.44
CA PRO A 12 8.27 -49.03 -13.22
C PRO A 12 6.97 -48.24 -13.11
N GLY A 13 6.20 -48.54 -12.06
CA GLY A 13 4.96 -47.85 -11.77
C GLY A 13 5.22 -46.35 -11.65
N VAL A 14 4.39 -45.55 -12.33
CA VAL A 14 4.42 -44.10 -12.23
C VAL A 14 4.19 -43.72 -10.76
N ALA A 15 5.24 -43.26 -10.08
CA ALA A 15 5.12 -42.73 -8.74
C ALA A 15 4.38 -41.39 -8.83
N PHE A 16 3.07 -41.39 -8.57
CA PHE A 16 2.32 -40.16 -8.39
C PHE A 16 2.93 -39.42 -7.20
N GLY A 17 3.51 -38.24 -7.47
CA GLY A 17 4.14 -37.40 -6.46
C GLY A 17 3.18 -37.10 -5.30
N GLN A 18 3.75 -36.81 -4.13
CA GLN A 18 3.00 -36.47 -2.92
C GLN A 18 1.83 -35.53 -3.23
N GLN A 19 0.63 -35.93 -2.84
CA GLN A 19 -0.59 -35.15 -3.03
C GLN A 19 -0.46 -33.79 -2.35
N THR A 20 -0.52 -32.71 -3.14
CA THR A 20 -0.49 -31.34 -2.64
C THR A 20 -1.62 -31.13 -1.64
N ARG A 21 -1.28 -30.72 -0.41
CA ARG A 21 -2.28 -30.39 0.62
C ARG A 21 -2.62 -28.92 0.53
N VAL A 22 -3.88 -28.61 0.29
CA VAL A 22 -4.42 -27.24 0.32
C VAL A 22 -4.95 -26.96 1.73
N ARG A 23 -4.67 -25.78 2.28
CA ARG A 23 -5.23 -25.31 3.55
C ARG A 23 -5.88 -23.95 3.35
N PRO A 24 -7.07 -23.71 3.93
CA PRO A 24 -7.67 -22.37 3.90
C PRO A 24 -6.80 -21.40 4.69
N VAL A 25 -6.60 -20.19 4.15
CA VAL A 25 -5.93 -19.09 4.86
C VAL A 25 -7.01 -18.22 5.48
N GLN A 26 -7.07 -18.20 6.81
CA GLN A 26 -8.08 -17.41 7.53
C GLN A 26 -7.70 -15.92 7.56
N GLN A 27 -6.41 -15.61 7.60
CA GLN A 27 -5.93 -14.25 7.73
C GLN A 27 -4.55 -14.08 7.09
N LEU A 28 -4.36 -12.91 6.47
CA LEU A 28 -3.09 -12.49 5.90
C LEU A 28 -2.46 -11.39 6.74
N ILE A 29 -1.14 -11.40 6.78
CA ILE A 29 -0.30 -10.31 7.25
C ILE A 29 0.62 -9.83 6.14
N VAL A 30 1.03 -8.58 6.23
CA VAL A 30 2.16 -8.03 5.47
C VAL A 30 3.40 -8.11 6.34
N ALA A 31 4.49 -8.64 5.79
CA ALA A 31 5.79 -8.69 6.44
C ALA A 31 6.87 -8.11 5.54
N ASP A 32 7.86 -7.49 6.16
CA ASP A 32 9.01 -6.92 5.49
C ASP A 32 10.09 -7.97 5.16
N SER A 33 11.16 -7.55 4.48
CA SER A 33 12.22 -8.46 4.03
C SER A 33 13.02 -9.07 5.17
N SER A 34 13.04 -8.44 6.35
CA SER A 34 13.61 -9.00 7.58
C SER A 34 12.67 -9.98 8.30
N GLY A 35 11.42 -10.06 7.85
CA GLY A 35 10.38 -10.88 8.47
C GLY A 35 9.58 -10.15 9.55
N LYS A 36 9.80 -8.85 9.76
CA LYS A 36 9.02 -8.03 10.68
C LYS A 36 7.61 -7.84 10.13
N THR A 37 6.61 -8.09 10.97
CA THR A 37 5.20 -7.86 10.60
C THR A 37 4.93 -6.36 10.54
N ILE A 38 4.43 -5.91 9.39
CA ILE A 38 3.92 -4.54 9.19
C ILE A 38 2.51 -4.43 9.76
N GLY A 39 1.63 -5.36 9.42
CA GLY A 39 0.25 -5.34 9.89
C GLY A 39 -0.62 -6.46 9.32
N ARG A 40 -1.83 -6.58 9.85
CA ARG A 40 -2.87 -7.50 9.34
C ARG A 40 -3.56 -6.86 8.15
N VAL A 41 -3.82 -7.65 7.11
CA VAL A 41 -4.54 -7.19 5.92
C VAL A 41 -6.01 -6.99 6.26
N LEU A 42 -6.53 -5.78 6.04
CA LEU A 42 -7.94 -5.45 6.24
C LEU A 42 -8.76 -5.52 4.96
N GLY A 43 -8.13 -5.34 3.80
CA GLY A 43 -8.82 -5.31 2.51
C GLY A 43 -7.88 -5.03 1.35
N GLY A 44 -8.44 -5.04 0.13
CA GLY A 44 -7.74 -4.64 -1.09
C GLY A 44 -6.65 -5.61 -1.54
N MET A 45 -6.91 -6.91 -1.57
CA MET A 45 -5.98 -7.83 -2.23
C MET A 45 -6.08 -7.62 -3.74
N ASN A 46 -5.11 -6.93 -4.32
CA ASN A 46 -4.96 -6.97 -5.77
C ASN A 46 -4.76 -8.43 -6.18
N ILE A 47 -5.77 -9.04 -6.80
CA ILE A 47 -5.66 -10.41 -7.33
C ILE A 47 -4.80 -10.44 -8.60
N TYR A 48 -4.43 -9.29 -9.13
CA TYR A 48 -3.46 -9.17 -10.21
C TYR A 48 -2.07 -8.98 -9.62
N ASN A 49 -1.09 -9.77 -10.11
CA ASN A 49 0.32 -9.71 -9.72
C ASN A 49 1.04 -8.42 -10.22
N VAL A 50 0.29 -7.37 -10.55
CA VAL A 50 0.80 -6.13 -11.13
C VAL A 50 0.28 -4.97 -10.30
N GLU A 51 1.20 -4.14 -9.81
CA GLU A 51 0.84 -2.87 -9.19
C GLU A 51 0.23 -1.95 -10.25
N SER A 52 -1.06 -1.64 -10.15
CA SER A 52 -1.69 -0.68 -11.06
C SER A 52 -1.23 0.73 -10.70
N PHE A 53 -0.39 1.31 -11.55
CA PHE A 53 0.14 2.67 -11.39
C PHE A 53 -0.97 3.74 -11.38
N ALA A 54 -2.06 3.50 -12.11
CA ALA A 54 -3.13 4.48 -12.34
C ALA A 54 -4.37 4.27 -11.44
N SER A 55 -4.41 3.21 -10.62
CA SER A 55 -5.58 2.95 -9.79
C SER A 55 -5.47 3.62 -8.43
N THR A 56 -6.41 4.54 -8.19
CA THR A 56 -6.74 5.13 -6.90
C THR A 56 -7.70 4.25 -6.09
N ASP A 57 -8.10 3.10 -6.64
CA ASP A 57 -9.05 2.21 -6.00
C ASP A 57 -8.37 1.47 -4.84
N LEU A 58 -8.78 1.81 -3.61
CA LEU A 58 -8.34 1.14 -2.38
C LEU A 58 -8.67 -0.37 -2.42
N ASN A 59 -9.66 -0.80 -3.20
CA ASN A 59 -9.99 -2.21 -3.40
C ASN A 59 -8.90 -2.98 -4.17
N MET A 60 -7.93 -2.29 -4.76
CA MET A 60 -6.84 -2.89 -5.53
C MET A 60 -5.49 -2.88 -4.79
N ARG A 61 -5.42 -2.51 -3.51
CA ARG A 61 -4.13 -2.39 -2.80
C ARG A 61 -4.23 -2.91 -1.37
N THR A 62 -3.23 -3.68 -0.95
CA THR A 62 -3.28 -4.36 0.36
C THR A 62 -3.27 -3.31 1.46
N VAL A 63 -4.37 -3.17 2.19
CA VAL A 63 -4.50 -2.17 3.27
C VAL A 63 -4.14 -2.80 4.61
N VAL A 64 -3.33 -2.09 5.37
CA VAL A 64 -3.04 -2.35 6.79
C VAL A 64 -3.34 -1.11 7.62
N LEU A 65 -3.60 -1.29 8.92
CA LEU A 65 -3.59 -0.20 9.89
C LEU A 65 -2.28 -0.22 10.65
N LEU A 66 -1.66 0.95 10.75
CA LEU A 66 -0.50 1.16 11.62
C LEU A 66 -0.91 2.05 12.79
N GLN A 67 -0.35 1.75 13.96
CA GLN A 67 -0.38 2.66 15.10
C GLN A 67 0.93 3.44 15.09
N VAL A 68 0.85 4.76 14.99
CA VAL A 68 1.99 5.67 15.14
C VAL A 68 1.65 6.60 16.30
N ASP A 69 2.41 6.48 17.39
CA ASP A 69 2.07 7.08 18.68
C ASP A 69 0.63 6.78 19.10
N GLN A 70 -0.25 7.78 19.15
CA GLN A 70 -1.67 7.66 19.50
C GLN A 70 -2.60 7.70 18.28
N THR A 71 -2.04 7.73 17.06
CA THR A 71 -2.82 7.82 15.81
C THR A 71 -2.85 6.49 15.05
N VAL A 72 -4.05 6.02 14.74
CA VAL A 72 -4.27 4.89 13.82
C VAL A 72 -4.32 5.43 12.39
N VAL A 73 -3.45 4.93 11.51
CA VAL A 73 -3.35 5.40 10.12
C VAL A 73 -3.55 4.25 9.12
N PRO A 74 -4.43 4.41 8.11
CA PRO A 74 -4.52 3.46 7.01
C PRO A 74 -3.35 3.65 6.05
N VAL A 75 -2.71 2.55 5.70
CA VAL A 75 -1.61 2.50 4.73
C VAL A 75 -1.86 1.39 3.74
N MET A 76 -1.76 1.72 2.46
CA MET A 76 -1.73 0.74 1.40
C MET A 76 -0.29 0.26 1.19
N VAL A 77 -0.10 -1.03 1.02
CA VAL A 77 1.22 -1.65 0.89
C VAL A 77 1.34 -2.30 -0.49
N GLY A 78 2.35 -1.88 -1.24
CA GLY A 78 2.86 -2.57 -2.42
C GLY A 78 4.00 -3.51 -2.07
N ARG A 79 4.66 -4.06 -3.07
CA ARG A 79 5.86 -4.89 -2.88
C ARG A 79 7.03 -4.04 -2.39
N ASP A 80 7.28 -2.89 -2.98
CA ASP A 80 8.51 -2.13 -2.72
C ASP A 80 8.25 -0.77 -2.05
N ARG A 81 6.98 -0.46 -1.79
CA ARG A 81 6.57 0.83 -1.24
C ARG A 81 5.21 0.78 -0.56
N PHE A 82 4.92 1.85 0.13
CA PHE A 82 3.67 2.23 0.73
C PHE A 82 3.00 3.30 -0.12
N TYR A 83 1.68 3.33 -0.07
CA TYR A 83 0.84 4.32 -0.72
C TYR A 83 -0.09 4.97 0.32
N GLY A 84 -0.26 6.28 0.21
CA GLY A 84 -1.26 7.01 0.98
C GLY A 84 -2.60 7.06 0.25
N GLY A 85 -3.69 7.26 1.01
CA GLY A 85 -5.04 7.41 0.46
C GLY A 85 -5.29 8.74 -0.25
N GLY A 86 -4.45 9.76 -0.01
CA GLY A 86 -4.52 11.08 -0.62
C GLY A 86 -3.25 11.50 -1.36
N GLY A 87 -3.38 12.53 -2.20
CA GLY A 87 -2.26 13.25 -2.81
C GLY A 87 -1.84 14.47 -1.98
N LEU A 88 -0.57 14.86 -2.10
CA LEU A 88 -0.05 16.10 -1.51
C LEU A 88 0.07 17.17 -2.58
N VAL A 89 -0.35 18.40 -2.28
CA VAL A 89 -0.17 19.57 -3.16
C VAL A 89 0.69 20.61 -2.49
N TYR A 90 1.41 21.40 -3.30
CA TYR A 90 2.40 22.36 -2.82
C TYR A 90 2.25 23.70 -3.52
N GLU A 91 2.57 24.78 -2.82
CA GLU A 91 2.67 26.15 -3.37
C GLU A 91 4.03 26.39 -4.08
N SER A 92 4.96 25.44 -3.99
CA SER A 92 6.24 25.42 -4.71
C SER A 92 6.17 24.59 -5.99
N GLU A 93 7.07 24.82 -6.93
CA GLU A 93 7.13 24.11 -8.22
C GLU A 93 7.86 22.77 -8.15
N ASN A 94 8.40 22.38 -7.00
CA ASN A 94 9.28 21.23 -6.85
C ASN A 94 8.94 20.37 -5.63
N CYS A 95 7.70 20.42 -5.17
CA CYS A 95 7.21 19.71 -3.98
C CYS A 95 8.05 19.95 -2.71
N MET A 96 8.58 21.17 -2.57
CA MET A 96 9.25 21.62 -1.35
C MET A 96 8.32 22.44 -0.47
N GLY A 97 8.65 22.50 0.83
CA GLY A 97 7.89 23.24 1.83
C GLY A 97 6.74 22.42 2.40
N THR A 98 5.82 23.10 3.08
CA THR A 98 4.68 22.45 3.73
C THR A 98 3.70 21.91 2.69
N PRO A 99 3.41 20.60 2.67
CA PRO A 99 2.38 20.05 1.81
C PRO A 99 0.98 20.32 2.36
N PHE A 100 0.00 20.29 1.48
CA PHE A 100 -1.42 20.33 1.83
C PHE A 100 -2.13 19.11 1.27
N PHE A 101 -3.17 18.65 1.97
CA PHE A 101 -4.17 17.81 1.35
C PHE A 101 -5.05 18.65 0.42
N SER A 102 -5.32 18.10 -0.76
CA SER A 102 -6.34 18.61 -1.66
C SER A 102 -7.61 17.77 -1.50
N PRO A 103 -8.65 18.25 -0.79
CA PRO A 103 -9.91 17.53 -0.68
C PRO A 103 -10.67 17.39 -2.02
N GLY A 104 -10.12 17.91 -3.13
CA GLY A 104 -10.70 17.84 -4.47
C GLY A 104 -10.68 16.45 -5.12
N VAL A 105 -9.99 15.45 -4.53
CA VAL A 105 -10.13 14.05 -4.96
C VAL A 105 -11.33 13.45 -4.23
N ARG A 106 -12.53 13.87 -4.67
CA ARG A 106 -13.84 13.23 -4.46
C ARG A 106 -13.96 12.42 -3.15
N LEU A 107 -14.12 13.09 -2.01
CA LEU A 107 -15.17 12.60 -1.12
C LEU A 107 -16.46 13.14 -1.73
N PRO A 108 -17.36 12.29 -2.28
CA PRO A 108 -18.73 12.71 -2.53
C PRO A 108 -19.20 13.55 -1.34
N GLU A 109 -19.82 14.69 -1.59
CA GLU A 109 -20.40 15.52 -0.50
C GLU A 109 -21.45 14.73 0.33
N THR A 110 -21.82 13.54 -0.14
CA THR A 110 -22.69 12.55 0.50
C THR A 110 -21.99 11.57 1.42
N ASP A 111 -20.67 11.48 1.40
CA ASP A 111 -19.93 10.49 2.19
C ASP A 111 -19.73 10.99 3.63
N ALA A 112 -20.13 10.16 4.59
CA ALA A 112 -19.91 10.45 5.99
C ALA A 112 -18.40 10.58 6.30
N PRO A 113 -18.01 11.41 7.29
CA PRO A 113 -16.62 11.49 7.73
C PRO A 113 -16.08 10.09 8.07
N SER A 114 -14.90 9.76 7.54
CA SER A 114 -14.20 8.53 7.90
C SER A 114 -13.78 8.55 9.38
N LEU A 115 -13.85 7.39 10.04
CA LEU A 115 -13.26 7.20 11.37
C LEU A 115 -11.72 7.21 11.34
N LEU A 116 -11.13 6.98 10.16
CA LEU A 116 -9.70 6.97 9.95
C LEU A 116 -9.25 8.32 9.37
N PRO A 117 -8.09 8.85 9.80
CA PRO A 117 -7.56 10.08 9.27
C PRO A 117 -7.21 9.94 7.78
N LEU A 118 -7.26 11.06 7.06
CA LEU A 118 -6.68 11.16 5.73
C LEU A 118 -5.16 11.05 5.84
N THR A 119 -4.58 10.17 5.02
CA THR A 119 -3.14 9.92 4.97
C THR A 119 -2.63 10.12 3.56
N ALA A 120 -1.45 10.73 3.42
CA ALA A 120 -0.66 10.68 2.19
C ALA A 120 0.74 10.15 2.50
N ILE A 121 1.43 9.70 1.46
CA ILE A 121 2.82 9.27 1.56
C ILE A 121 3.66 10.07 0.58
N GLY A 122 4.78 10.61 1.08
CA GLY A 122 5.71 11.40 0.29
C GLY A 122 7.14 11.43 0.83
N PRO A 123 8.04 12.15 0.16
CA PRO A 123 9.43 12.28 0.60
C PRO A 123 9.55 13.12 1.88
N PRO A 124 10.69 13.03 2.60
CA PRO A 124 11.80 12.09 2.39
C PRO A 124 11.38 10.64 2.66
N GLY A 125 12.07 9.68 2.02
CA GLY A 125 11.75 8.25 2.16
C GLY A 125 10.30 7.93 1.76
N GLN A 126 9.56 7.31 2.67
CA GLN A 126 8.12 7.09 2.55
C GLN A 126 7.43 7.56 3.82
N THR A 127 7.43 8.88 3.97
CA THR A 127 6.89 9.58 5.12
C THR A 127 5.38 9.67 5.03
N ILE A 128 4.70 9.23 6.09
CA ILE A 128 3.27 9.47 6.29
C ILE A 128 3.07 10.94 6.63
N TYR A 129 2.15 11.58 5.92
CA TYR A 129 1.66 12.92 6.23
C TYR A 129 0.21 12.83 6.71
N ILE A 130 -0.11 13.61 7.74
CA ILE A 130 -1.46 13.78 8.28
C ILE A 130 -1.78 15.27 8.40
N ALA A 131 -3.08 15.58 8.52
CA ALA A 131 -3.53 16.95 8.73
C ALA A 131 -2.99 17.49 10.06
N ILE A 132 -2.59 18.76 10.10
CA ILE A 132 -2.26 19.43 11.35
C ILE A 132 -3.53 19.51 12.22
N PRO A 133 -3.53 18.98 13.45
CA PRO A 133 -4.70 19.02 14.31
C PRO A 133 -5.19 20.45 14.52
N GLY A 134 -6.49 20.67 14.27
CA GLY A 134 -7.13 21.98 14.44
C GLY A 134 -6.80 23.02 13.36
N ALA A 135 -6.01 22.69 12.34
CA ALA A 135 -5.74 23.62 11.26
C ALA A 135 -6.98 23.84 10.39
N ALA A 136 -7.32 25.11 10.15
CA ALA A 136 -8.41 25.48 9.26
C ALA A 136 -8.03 25.25 7.79
N PRO A 137 -8.93 24.71 6.94
CA PRO A 137 -8.73 24.71 5.50
C PRO A 137 -8.54 26.14 4.96
N ARG A 138 -7.66 26.31 3.98
CA ARG A 138 -7.43 27.60 3.32
C ARG A 138 -7.23 27.46 1.81
N ALA A 139 -7.42 28.58 1.12
CA ALA A 139 -7.03 28.67 -0.27
C ALA A 139 -5.50 28.63 -0.42
N ILE A 140 -5.01 27.87 -1.39
CA ILE A 140 -3.61 27.85 -1.81
C ILE A 140 -3.51 28.02 -3.33
N SER A 141 -2.40 28.59 -3.79
CA SER A 141 -2.00 28.54 -5.20
C SER A 141 -1.13 27.32 -5.43
N LYS A 142 -1.75 26.20 -5.86
CA LYS A 142 -1.05 24.97 -6.21
C LYS A 142 -0.10 25.21 -7.37
N ARG A 143 1.14 24.75 -7.24
CA ARG A 143 2.18 24.77 -8.29
C ARG A 143 2.76 23.40 -8.59
N SER A 144 2.68 22.47 -7.65
CA SER A 144 3.04 21.07 -7.87
C SER A 144 2.18 20.11 -7.05
N VAL A 145 2.15 18.87 -7.50
CA VAL A 145 1.44 17.77 -6.84
C VAL A 145 2.37 16.56 -6.72
N LEU A 146 2.19 15.81 -5.64
CA LEU A 146 2.76 14.50 -5.44
C LEU A 146 1.60 13.50 -5.31
N GLU A 147 1.32 12.81 -6.42
CA GLU A 147 0.27 11.81 -6.47
C GLU A 147 0.83 10.43 -6.09
N PHE A 148 0.16 9.78 -5.13
CA PHE A 148 0.34 8.36 -4.77
C PHE A 148 1.80 7.89 -4.58
N GLY A 149 2.70 8.76 -4.08
CA GLY A 149 4.09 8.42 -3.83
C GLY A 149 4.92 8.12 -5.09
N LEU A 150 4.51 8.63 -6.25
CA LEU A 150 5.13 8.29 -7.53
C LEU A 150 6.22 9.31 -7.90
N ARG A 151 5.87 10.57 -8.20
CA ARG A 151 6.80 11.66 -8.53
C ARG A 151 6.16 13.02 -8.31
N CYS A 152 6.97 14.02 -8.00
CA CYS A 152 6.53 15.42 -8.04
C CYS A 152 6.28 15.82 -9.50
N SER A 153 5.13 16.44 -9.78
CA SER A 153 4.81 17.01 -11.09
C SER A 153 4.33 18.45 -10.93
N ASN A 154 4.70 19.28 -11.91
CA ASN A 154 4.25 20.67 -11.94
C ASN A 154 2.79 20.69 -12.39
N GLU A 155 1.94 21.26 -11.55
CA GLU A 155 0.52 21.40 -11.84
C GLU A 155 0.01 22.68 -11.19
N THR A 156 -0.41 23.63 -12.02
CA THR A 156 -0.87 24.94 -11.55
C THR A 156 -2.37 24.96 -11.38
N GLY A 157 -2.85 25.45 -10.24
CA GLY A 157 -4.28 25.63 -10.00
C GLY A 157 -4.54 26.30 -8.66
N ASN A 158 -5.81 26.56 -8.37
CA ASN A 158 -6.23 27.06 -7.07
C ASN A 158 -7.01 25.97 -6.33
N ILE A 159 -6.62 25.69 -5.09
CA ILE A 159 -7.32 24.75 -4.22
C ILE A 159 -7.95 25.56 -3.10
N PRO A 160 -9.28 25.74 -3.06
CA PRO A 160 -9.94 26.67 -2.15
C PRO A 160 -9.94 26.20 -0.69
N ASN A 161 -9.92 24.90 -0.46
CA ASN A 161 -10.06 24.27 0.87
C ASN A 161 -8.88 23.34 1.20
N ALA A 162 -7.65 23.75 0.89
CA ALA A 162 -6.48 22.92 1.17
C ALA A 162 -6.20 22.85 2.68
N ILE A 163 -5.88 21.66 3.18
CA ILE A 163 -5.62 21.43 4.61
C ILE A 163 -4.11 21.25 4.80
N PRO A 164 -3.43 22.07 5.63
CA PRO A 164 -2.00 21.91 5.84
C PRO A 164 -1.69 20.59 6.55
N THR A 165 -0.58 19.98 6.15
CA THR A 165 -0.13 18.69 6.68
C THR A 165 1.20 18.82 7.41
N HIS A 166 1.52 17.80 8.21
CA HIS A 166 2.84 17.65 8.81
C HIS A 166 3.30 16.19 8.69
N PRO A 167 4.62 15.95 8.64
CA PRO A 167 5.17 14.59 8.62
C PRO A 167 4.93 13.92 9.98
N LEU A 168 4.48 12.67 9.93
CA LEU A 168 4.24 11.84 11.10
C LEU A 168 5.40 10.85 11.33
N VAL A 169 5.72 10.03 10.32
CA VAL A 169 6.79 9.02 10.42
C VAL A 169 7.28 8.58 9.04
N ASP A 170 8.60 8.39 8.88
CA ASP A 170 9.18 7.76 7.68
C ASP A 170 9.20 6.23 7.83
N LEU A 171 8.35 5.55 7.05
CA LEU A 171 8.19 4.11 7.14
C LEU A 171 9.43 3.32 6.71
N LEU A 172 10.29 3.89 5.85
CA LEU A 172 11.51 3.23 5.43
C LEU A 172 12.61 3.21 6.50
N THR A 173 12.45 3.99 7.56
CA THR A 173 13.32 3.90 8.75
C THR A 173 12.92 2.74 9.67
N ILE A 174 11.72 2.17 9.47
CA ILE A 174 11.10 1.19 10.37
C ILE A 174 10.95 -0.18 9.69
N PHE A 175 10.65 -0.20 8.39
CA PHE A 175 10.37 -1.39 7.61
C PHE A 175 11.22 -1.43 6.35
N THR A 176 11.72 -2.62 6.01
CA THR A 176 12.62 -2.80 4.86
C THR A 176 11.92 -3.55 3.72
N PRO A 177 11.70 -2.95 2.54
CA PRO A 177 11.18 -3.69 1.38
C PRO A 177 12.19 -4.75 0.88
N PRO A 178 11.78 -5.71 0.03
CA PRO A 178 10.42 -5.94 -0.44
C PRO A 178 9.50 -6.50 0.66
N PHE A 179 8.23 -6.12 0.59
CA PHE A 179 7.14 -6.57 1.43
C PHE A 179 6.47 -7.81 0.82
N SER A 180 5.94 -8.68 1.67
CA SER A 180 5.34 -9.97 1.32
C SER A 180 4.05 -10.23 2.08
N LEU A 181 3.10 -10.89 1.41
CA LEU A 181 1.93 -11.46 2.07
C LEU A 181 2.28 -12.81 2.68
N ARG A 182 1.87 -13.03 3.94
CA ARG A 182 2.04 -14.30 4.65
C ARG A 182 0.73 -14.70 5.31
N ALA A 183 0.49 -16.00 5.45
CA ALA A 183 -0.55 -16.47 6.35
C ALA A 183 -0.17 -16.06 7.78
N ALA A 184 -1.15 -15.55 8.53
CA ALA A 184 -0.95 -15.32 9.95
C ALA A 184 -0.64 -16.65 10.67
N PRO A 185 0.20 -16.64 11.73
CA PRO A 185 0.41 -17.80 12.58
C PRO A 185 -0.88 -18.31 13.21
#